data_AF-S3BUJ8-F1
#
_entry.id   AF-S3BUJ8-F1
#
_cell.length_a   1.000
_cell.length_b   1.000
_cell.length_c   1.000
_cell.angle_alpha   90.00
_cell.angle_beta   90.00
_cell.angle_gamma   90.00
#
_symmetry.space_group_name_H-M   'P 1'
#
loop_
_entity.id
_entity.type
_entity.pdbx_description
1 polymer ?
#
loop_
_entity_poly.entity_id
_entity_poly.type
_entity_poly.pdbx_seq_one_letter_code
_entity_poly.pdbx_strand_id
1 'polypeptide(L)'
;MSRVFITALFAAAVQARFGQEQGNGAITAIGALTDLGTSGQAATLAGGSIQFLLAAANPCGKLTQADQIIAQLGTSDAAVAAARGLVAAEQNFNPFVVSIPSICSDPSLPASPELRGVVPLIDPAVGGSDLENSNSATSKTTPFDATGLSVAQFEAGLNGRKETESTFQAIDPQVNKGQQEALNPAIIMNRIKDQLTNVCGANQAAKDAAVAALATVSATGKRDVTAADQWNTLLGFAGTNTNPDNAPQTGLVGHT
;
A
#
# COMPACT_ATOMS: atom_id res chain seq x y z
N MET A 1 33.10 30.77 19.87
CA MET A 1 32.69 29.39 19.53
C MET A 1 31.17 29.20 19.48
N SER A 2 30.34 29.93 20.23
CA SER A 2 28.86 29.70 20.22
C SER A 2 28.13 30.04 18.90
N ARG A 3 28.48 31.12 18.18
CA ARG A 3 27.73 31.55 16.99
C ARG A 3 27.91 30.68 15.74
N VAL A 4 29.11 30.14 15.52
CA VAL A 4 29.44 29.31 14.34
C VAL A 4 28.79 27.92 14.45
N PHE A 5 28.74 27.35 15.65
CA PHE A 5 28.06 26.06 15.88
C PHE A 5 26.54 26.17 15.72
N ILE A 6 25.93 27.28 16.16
CA ILE A 6 24.48 27.51 15.98
C ILE A 6 24.14 27.68 14.49
N THR A 7 24.92 28.43 13.71
CA THR A 7 24.66 28.59 12.27
C THR A 7 24.84 27.29 11.50
N ALA A 8 25.85 26.48 11.84
CA ALA A 8 26.05 25.17 11.22
C ALA A 8 24.89 24.19 11.53
N LEU A 9 24.37 24.20 12.75
CA LEU A 9 23.25 23.34 13.15
C LEU A 9 21.95 23.73 12.45
N PHE A 10 21.67 25.03 12.31
CA PHE A 10 20.51 25.52 11.55
C PHE A 10 20.65 25.21 10.06
N ALA A 11 21.82 25.40 9.46
CA ALA A 11 22.04 25.08 8.04
C ALA A 11 21.88 23.57 7.76
N ALA A 12 22.36 22.71 8.66
CA ALA A 12 22.19 21.26 8.55
C ALA A 12 20.71 20.84 8.71
N ALA A 13 19.98 21.43 9.66
CA ALA A 13 18.55 21.18 9.82
C ALA A 13 17.72 21.64 8.60
N VAL A 14 18.05 22.80 8.02
CA VAL A 14 17.40 23.32 6.81
C VAL A 14 17.71 22.45 5.59
N GLN A 15 18.96 22.01 5.41
CA GLN A 15 19.34 21.09 4.33
C GLN A 15 18.70 19.72 4.48
N ALA A 16 18.61 19.19 5.70
CA ALA A 16 17.94 17.92 5.98
C ALA A 16 16.44 17.98 5.66
N ARG A 17 15.76 19.09 6.02
CA ARG A 17 14.35 19.29 5.65
C ARG A 17 14.16 19.51 4.16
N PHE A 18 14.95 20.37 3.53
CA PHE A 18 14.86 20.61 2.08
C PHE A 18 15.19 19.35 1.25
N GLY A 19 16.10 18.51 1.74
CA GLY A 19 16.43 17.21 1.14
C GLY A 19 15.27 16.21 1.22
N GLN A 20 14.54 16.16 2.34
CA GLN A 20 13.30 15.39 2.44
C GLN A 20 12.23 15.87 1.46
N GLU A 21 12.02 17.19 1.38
CA GLU A 21 11.00 17.85 0.53
C GLU A 21 11.26 17.71 -0.99
N GLN A 22 12.48 17.35 -1.39
CA GLN A 22 12.84 17.01 -2.78
C GLN A 22 12.90 15.50 -3.03
N GLY A 23 12.14 14.73 -2.24
CA GLY A 23 12.04 13.28 -2.35
C GLY A 23 13.30 12.55 -1.92
N ASN A 24 14.04 13.08 -0.95
CA ASN A 24 15.23 12.46 -0.35
C ASN A 24 16.26 11.99 -1.40
N GLY A 25 16.51 12.83 -2.40
CA GLY A 25 17.46 12.56 -3.50
C GLY A 25 16.86 11.81 -4.70
N ALA A 26 15.58 11.43 -4.68
CA ALA A 26 14.92 10.73 -5.77
C ALA A 26 14.95 11.54 -7.08
N ILE A 27 14.66 12.84 -7.03
CA ILE A 27 14.65 13.71 -8.22
C ILE A 27 16.04 13.75 -8.86
N THR A 28 17.09 13.90 -8.04
CA THR A 28 18.49 13.84 -8.49
C THR A 28 18.83 12.47 -9.09
N ALA A 29 18.40 11.39 -8.46
CA ALA A 29 18.66 10.03 -8.93
C ALA A 29 18.00 9.78 -10.30
N ILE A 30 16.76 10.23 -10.50
CA ILE A 30 16.06 10.15 -11.79
C ILE A 30 16.83 10.95 -12.84
N GLY A 31 17.22 12.20 -12.53
CA GLY A 31 17.93 13.06 -13.47
C GLY A 31 19.32 12.53 -13.86
N ALA A 32 19.94 11.70 -13.02
CA ALA A 32 21.24 11.07 -13.26
C ALA A 32 21.20 9.90 -14.26
N LEU A 33 20.02 9.38 -14.61
CA LEU A 33 19.81 8.26 -15.55
C LEU A 33 20.01 8.68 -17.02
N THR A 34 21.05 9.46 -17.29
CA THR A 34 21.33 10.07 -18.61
C THR A 34 21.66 9.06 -19.71
N ASP A 35 21.99 7.83 -19.33
CA ASP A 35 22.26 6.68 -20.18
C ASP A 35 20.99 5.89 -20.55
N LEU A 36 19.85 6.21 -19.94
CA LEU A 36 18.57 5.54 -20.20
C LEU A 36 17.63 6.43 -21.03
N GLY A 37 16.82 5.79 -21.88
CA GLY A 37 15.86 6.47 -22.74
C GLY A 37 16.54 7.35 -23.81
N THR A 38 15.84 8.41 -24.20
CA THR A 38 16.31 9.41 -25.16
C THR A 38 17.02 10.57 -24.47
N SER A 39 17.84 11.31 -25.22
CA SER A 39 18.60 12.44 -24.67
C SER A 39 17.68 13.47 -24.01
N GLY A 40 17.94 13.76 -22.73
CA GLY A 40 17.17 14.70 -21.92
C GLY A 40 15.90 14.13 -21.27
N GLN A 41 15.47 12.91 -21.62
CA GLN A 41 14.22 12.32 -21.11
C GLN A 41 14.23 12.12 -19.60
N ALA A 42 15.33 11.58 -19.05
CA ALA A 42 15.50 11.42 -17.61
C ALA A 42 15.42 12.77 -16.86
N ALA A 43 16.01 13.83 -17.42
CA ALA A 43 15.94 15.18 -16.84
C ALA A 43 14.52 15.76 -16.90
N THR A 44 13.77 15.52 -17.99
CA THR A 44 12.36 15.92 -18.11
C THR A 44 11.49 15.18 -17.08
N LEU A 45 11.66 13.87 -16.92
CA LEU A 45 10.93 13.08 -15.93
C LEU A 45 11.25 13.52 -14.50
N ALA A 46 12.52 13.81 -14.21
CA ALA A 46 12.94 14.34 -12.91
C ALA A 46 12.28 15.69 -12.62
N GLY A 47 12.36 16.65 -13.55
CA GLY A 47 11.73 17.97 -13.39
C GLY A 47 10.20 17.88 -13.25
N GLY A 48 9.56 17.01 -14.03
CA GLY A 48 8.12 16.75 -13.94
C GLY A 48 7.69 16.10 -12.63
N SER A 49 8.58 15.43 -11.90
CA SER A 49 8.23 14.76 -10.65
C SER A 49 8.04 15.73 -9.47
N ILE A 50 8.65 16.93 -9.53
CA ILE A 50 8.62 17.92 -8.44
C ILE A 50 7.18 18.35 -8.11
N GLN A 51 6.33 18.52 -9.12
CA GLN A 51 4.95 18.98 -8.93
C GLN A 51 4.10 18.03 -8.08
N PHE A 52 4.46 16.74 -8.04
CA PHE A 52 3.75 15.71 -7.27
C PHE A 52 4.22 15.61 -5.82
N LEU A 53 5.29 16.31 -5.46
CA LEU A 53 5.78 16.40 -4.08
C LEU A 53 5.21 17.61 -3.33
N LEU A 54 4.40 18.44 -3.99
CA LEU A 54 3.81 19.63 -3.39
C LEU A 54 2.57 19.30 -2.55
N ALA A 55 2.29 20.11 -1.53
CA ALA A 55 1.25 19.81 -0.55
C ALA A 55 -0.18 19.73 -1.11
N ALA A 56 -0.46 20.46 -2.18
CA ALA A 56 -1.77 20.44 -2.84
C ALA A 56 -1.85 19.46 -4.02
N ALA A 57 -0.80 18.68 -4.28
CA ALA A 57 -0.77 17.76 -5.41
C ALA A 57 -1.68 16.55 -5.19
N ASN A 58 -2.18 15.97 -6.27
CA ASN A 58 -2.87 14.67 -6.21
C ASN A 58 -1.85 13.60 -5.79
N PRO A 59 -2.05 12.88 -4.66
CA PRO A 59 -1.09 11.90 -4.17
C PRO A 59 -0.91 10.70 -5.11
N CYS A 60 -1.91 10.39 -5.94
CA CYS A 60 -1.80 9.35 -6.97
C CYS A 60 -0.92 9.77 -8.16
N GLY A 61 -0.78 11.08 -8.41
CA GLY A 61 0.08 11.58 -9.49
C GLY A 61 1.54 11.17 -9.30
N LYS A 62 2.00 11.05 -8.04
CA LYS A 62 3.35 10.56 -7.72
C LYS A 62 3.55 9.10 -8.17
N LEU A 63 2.56 8.23 -7.95
CA LEU A 63 2.62 6.83 -8.36
C LEU A 63 2.57 6.70 -9.88
N THR A 64 1.68 7.45 -10.54
CA THR A 64 1.62 7.50 -12.00
C THR A 64 2.92 8.02 -12.62
N GLN A 65 3.55 9.04 -12.01
CA GLN A 65 4.84 9.54 -12.47
C GLN A 65 5.96 8.50 -12.30
N ALA A 66 5.96 7.75 -11.19
CA ALA A 66 6.90 6.67 -10.99
C ALA A 66 6.69 5.54 -12.02
N ASP A 67 5.44 5.19 -12.32
CA ASP A 67 5.10 4.26 -13.41
C ASP A 67 5.59 4.76 -14.78
N GLN A 68 5.45 6.06 -15.06
CA GLN A 68 5.96 6.66 -16.29
C GLN A 68 7.49 6.58 -16.39
N ILE A 69 8.21 6.72 -15.27
CA ILE A 69 9.67 6.55 -15.24
C ILE A 69 10.04 5.12 -15.64
N ILE A 70 9.38 4.11 -15.07
CA ILE A 70 9.60 2.70 -15.43
C ILE A 70 9.27 2.45 -16.91
N ALA A 71 8.11 2.94 -17.37
CA ALA A 71 7.67 2.76 -18.74
C ALA A 71 8.62 3.40 -19.77
N GLN A 72 9.26 4.53 -19.44
CA GLN A 72 10.08 5.30 -20.37
C GLN A 72 11.58 5.01 -20.28
N LEU A 73 12.11 4.76 -19.09
CA LEU A 73 13.53 4.52 -18.86
C LEU A 73 13.87 3.02 -18.71
N GLY A 74 12.84 2.17 -18.63
CA GLY A 74 12.97 0.72 -18.46
C GLY A 74 13.09 0.28 -17.01
N THR A 75 13.38 -1.00 -16.83
CA THR A 75 13.37 -1.70 -15.53
C THR A 75 14.79 -2.08 -15.05
N SER A 76 15.81 -1.31 -15.45
CA SER A 76 17.15 -1.49 -14.89
C SER A 76 17.14 -1.22 -13.38
N ASP A 77 18.06 -1.83 -12.63
CA ASP A 77 18.16 -1.63 -11.17
C ASP A 77 18.23 -0.15 -10.80
N ALA A 78 18.94 0.66 -11.61
CA ALA A 78 19.05 2.10 -11.41
C ALA A 78 17.71 2.83 -11.65
N ALA A 79 16.99 2.50 -12.72
CA ALA A 79 15.67 3.08 -13.00
C ALA A 79 14.64 2.70 -11.93
N VAL A 80 14.62 1.42 -11.53
CA VAL A 80 13.74 0.93 -10.46
C VAL A 80 14.07 1.61 -9.14
N ALA A 81 15.35 1.68 -8.75
CA ALA A 81 15.74 2.35 -7.51
C ALA A 81 15.34 3.84 -7.48
N ALA A 82 15.53 4.55 -8.59
CA ALA A 82 15.14 5.95 -8.72
C ALA A 82 13.61 6.14 -8.63
N ALA A 83 12.84 5.32 -9.34
CA ALA A 83 11.37 5.35 -9.32
C ALA A 83 10.80 4.96 -7.95
N ARG A 84 11.35 3.94 -7.27
CA ARG A 84 11.01 3.61 -5.88
C ARG A 84 11.35 4.76 -4.92
N GLY A 85 12.46 5.45 -5.16
CA GLY A 85 12.80 6.67 -4.44
C GLY A 85 11.69 7.72 -4.53
N LEU A 86 11.09 7.90 -5.72
CA LEU A 86 9.95 8.81 -5.90
C LEU A 86 8.68 8.31 -5.22
N VAL A 87 8.36 7.02 -5.27
CA VAL A 87 7.21 6.46 -4.54
C VAL A 87 7.36 6.68 -3.03
N ALA A 88 8.56 6.40 -2.50
CA ALA A 88 8.90 6.57 -1.10
C ALA A 88 9.05 8.04 -0.66
N ALA A 89 9.17 8.98 -1.59
CA ALA A 89 9.32 10.39 -1.27
C ALA A 89 8.13 10.90 -0.44
N GLU A 90 8.42 11.74 0.53
CA GLU A 90 7.40 12.48 1.25
C GLU A 90 6.71 13.45 0.29
N GLN A 91 5.38 13.44 0.28
CA GLN A 91 4.66 14.57 -0.29
C GLN A 91 4.56 15.64 0.79
N ASN A 92 4.95 16.87 0.47
CA ASN A 92 4.91 17.99 1.38
C ASN A 92 3.55 18.05 2.09
N PHE A 93 3.57 18.32 3.38
CA PHE A 93 2.41 18.29 4.24
C PHE A 93 2.46 19.51 5.17
N ASN A 94 1.32 20.17 5.37
CA ASN A 94 1.22 21.30 6.29
C ASN A 94 0.53 20.85 7.59
N PRO A 95 1.28 20.44 8.64
CA PRO A 95 0.73 19.97 9.90
C PRO A 95 -0.10 21.04 10.65
N PHE A 96 -0.01 22.31 10.26
CA PHE A 96 -0.78 23.39 10.87
C PHE A 96 -2.20 23.53 10.30
N VAL A 97 -2.47 22.94 9.13
CA VAL A 97 -3.77 23.05 8.42
C VAL A 97 -4.49 21.71 8.35
N VAL A 98 -3.74 20.61 8.26
CA VAL A 98 -4.26 19.24 8.22
C VAL A 98 -3.40 18.36 9.12
N SER A 99 -3.98 17.35 9.78
CA SER A 99 -3.28 16.45 10.71
C SER A 99 -2.99 15.06 10.14
N ILE A 100 -3.51 14.77 8.94
CA ILE A 100 -3.36 13.48 8.26
C ILE A 100 -2.84 13.75 6.84
N PRO A 101 -1.69 13.18 6.45
CA PRO A 101 -1.18 13.30 5.09
C PRO A 101 -2.08 12.53 4.11
N SER A 102 -2.25 13.09 2.91
CA SER A 102 -3.00 12.43 1.85
C SER A 102 -2.11 11.41 1.14
N ILE A 103 -2.56 10.16 1.10
CA ILE A 103 -1.89 9.04 0.40
C ILE A 103 -2.80 8.61 -0.75
N CYS A 104 -2.22 8.11 -1.84
CA CYS A 104 -3.02 7.61 -2.96
C CYS A 104 -3.90 6.45 -2.51
N SER A 105 -5.19 6.51 -2.83
CA SER A 105 -6.18 5.46 -2.53
C SER A 105 -6.65 4.70 -3.77
N ASP A 106 -6.03 4.95 -4.94
CA ASP A 106 -6.34 4.22 -6.17
C ASP A 106 -5.71 2.81 -6.12
N PRO A 107 -6.51 1.73 -6.07
CA PRO A 107 -6.00 0.37 -5.95
C PRO A 107 -5.32 -0.13 -7.24
N SER A 108 -5.47 0.58 -8.36
CA SER A 108 -4.80 0.22 -9.62
C SER A 108 -3.35 0.70 -9.70
N LEU A 109 -2.92 1.56 -8.75
CA LEU A 109 -1.59 2.16 -8.72
C LEU A 109 -0.74 1.65 -7.53
N PRO A 110 0.59 1.56 -7.68
CA PRO A 110 1.32 1.70 -8.95
C PRO A 110 1.06 0.49 -9.88
N ALA A 111 1.01 0.78 -11.18
CA ALA A 111 0.77 -0.21 -12.21
C ALA A 111 1.99 -1.12 -12.43
N SER A 112 3.19 -0.58 -12.27
CA SER A 112 4.46 -1.28 -12.45
C SER A 112 4.71 -2.21 -11.25
N PRO A 113 4.85 -3.54 -11.45
CA PRO A 113 5.06 -4.50 -10.37
C PRO A 113 6.28 -4.19 -9.51
N GLU A 114 7.33 -3.61 -10.10
CA GLU A 114 8.58 -3.26 -9.44
C GLU A 114 8.40 -2.18 -8.36
N LEU A 115 7.31 -1.41 -8.42
CA LEU A 115 7.03 -0.29 -7.52
C LEU A 115 6.03 -0.63 -6.40
N ARG A 116 5.35 -1.78 -6.51
CA ARG A 116 4.37 -2.21 -5.50
C ARG A 116 5.06 -2.53 -4.18
N GLY A 117 4.38 -2.25 -3.07
CA GLY A 117 4.89 -2.49 -1.73
C GLY A 117 5.90 -1.45 -1.24
N VAL A 118 6.15 -0.38 -2.00
CA VAL A 118 6.92 0.78 -1.54
C VAL A 118 5.99 1.75 -0.84
N VAL A 119 6.32 2.12 0.39
CA VAL A 119 5.50 3.02 1.21
C VAL A 119 6.15 4.42 1.32
N PRO A 120 5.36 5.50 1.30
CA PRO A 120 5.89 6.86 1.36
C PRO A 120 6.39 7.20 2.76
N LEU A 121 7.37 8.12 2.82
CA LEU A 121 7.69 8.83 4.05
C LEU A 121 6.49 9.66 4.51
N ILE A 122 6.38 9.78 5.83
CA ILE A 122 5.37 10.54 6.56
C ILE A 122 6.09 11.65 7.34
N ASP A 123 5.53 12.86 7.31
CA ASP A 123 6.08 14.00 8.08
C ASP A 123 6.29 13.59 9.55
N PRO A 124 7.49 13.77 10.12
CA PRO A 124 7.77 13.48 11.53
C PRO A 124 6.85 14.21 12.54
N ALA A 125 6.16 15.27 12.12
CA ALA A 125 5.14 15.95 12.91
C ALA A 125 3.85 15.13 13.10
N VAL A 126 3.64 14.08 12.29
CA VAL A 126 2.53 13.13 12.44
C VAL A 126 2.89 12.11 13.52
N GLY A 127 2.03 11.97 14.53
CA GLY A 127 2.24 11.02 15.61
C GLY A 127 2.32 9.57 15.11
N GLY A 128 3.34 8.82 15.54
CA GLY A 128 3.56 7.43 15.13
C GLY A 128 4.27 7.26 13.77
N SER A 129 4.72 8.36 13.14
CA SER A 129 5.43 8.33 11.85
C SER A 129 6.77 7.57 11.88
N ASP A 130 7.40 7.38 13.04
CA ASP A 130 8.70 6.70 13.15
C ASP A 130 8.70 5.29 12.56
N LEU A 131 7.66 4.51 12.85
CA LEU A 131 7.54 3.15 12.34
C LEU A 131 7.36 3.17 10.81
N GLU A 132 6.50 4.06 10.32
CA GLU A 132 6.22 4.16 8.89
C GLU A 132 7.42 4.69 8.11
N ASN A 133 8.18 5.62 8.67
CA ASN A 133 9.41 6.12 8.08
C ASN A 133 10.51 5.05 8.02
N SER A 134 10.58 4.17 9.03
CA SER A 134 11.44 2.98 9.00
C SER A 134 10.99 1.98 7.92
N ASN A 135 9.68 1.77 7.79
CA ASN A 135 9.08 0.95 6.73
C ASN A 135 9.37 1.52 5.34
N SER A 136 9.25 2.84 5.15
CA SER A 136 9.56 3.52 3.89
C SER A 136 11.01 3.35 3.50
N ALA A 137 11.93 3.52 4.45
CA ALA A 137 13.36 3.28 4.24
C ALA A 137 13.64 1.84 3.79
N THR A 138 13.03 0.86 4.44
CA THR A 138 13.16 -0.58 4.12
C THR A 138 12.56 -0.91 2.76
N SER A 139 11.36 -0.37 2.47
CA SER A 139 10.58 -0.71 1.29
C SER A 139 11.22 -0.29 -0.04
N LYS A 140 12.10 0.71 -0.04
CA LYS A 140 12.87 1.12 -1.24
C LYS A 140 13.75 0.00 -1.78
N THR A 141 14.36 -0.79 -0.88
CA THR A 141 15.27 -1.88 -1.25
C THR A 141 14.58 -3.23 -1.20
N THR A 142 13.72 -3.43 -0.20
CA THR A 142 12.93 -4.64 0.00
C THR A 142 11.46 -4.23 0.13
N PRO A 143 10.77 -3.99 -1.00
CA PRO A 143 9.35 -3.66 -0.97
C PRO A 143 8.57 -4.70 -0.19
N PHE A 144 7.53 -4.27 0.52
CA PHE A 144 6.64 -5.21 1.16
C PHE A 144 5.98 -6.08 0.10
N ASP A 145 5.77 -7.36 0.42
CA ASP A 145 4.95 -8.19 -0.43
C ASP A 145 3.54 -7.60 -0.47
N ALA A 146 3.14 -7.15 -1.66
CA ALA A 146 1.83 -6.59 -1.94
C ALA A 146 0.91 -7.64 -2.59
N THR A 147 1.31 -8.92 -2.59
CA THR A 147 0.48 -10.04 -3.02
C THR A 147 -0.33 -10.56 -1.84
N GLY A 148 -1.61 -10.90 -2.07
CA GLY A 148 -2.52 -11.34 -1.01
C GLY A 148 -3.29 -10.20 -0.36
N LEU A 149 -4.61 -10.15 -0.59
CA LEU A 149 -5.53 -9.32 0.19
C LEU A 149 -6.08 -10.09 1.40
N SER A 150 -5.96 -9.50 2.60
CA SER A 150 -6.55 -10.01 3.84
C SER A 150 -8.06 -9.74 3.94
N VAL A 151 -8.78 -9.77 2.82
CA VAL A 151 -10.17 -9.31 2.75
C VAL A 151 -11.11 -10.51 2.65
N ALA A 152 -12.17 -10.49 3.45
CA ALA A 152 -13.23 -11.48 3.40
C ALA A 152 -14.44 -10.96 2.61
N GLN A 153 -15.05 -11.83 1.81
CA GLN A 153 -16.35 -11.60 1.16
C GLN A 153 -17.43 -12.48 1.79
N PHE A 154 -18.69 -12.12 1.51
CA PHE A 154 -19.89 -12.82 1.94
C PHE A 154 -20.90 -12.86 0.80
N GLU A 155 -21.06 -14.01 0.17
CA GLU A 155 -21.72 -14.15 -1.12
C GLU A 155 -22.67 -15.34 -1.14
N ALA A 156 -23.77 -15.23 -1.88
CA ALA A 156 -24.84 -16.23 -1.89
C ALA A 156 -24.78 -17.18 -3.09
N GLY A 157 -25.32 -18.39 -2.94
CA GLY A 157 -25.52 -19.31 -4.07
C GLY A 157 -24.23 -19.90 -4.66
N LEU A 158 -23.13 -19.88 -3.93
CA LEU A 158 -21.85 -20.41 -4.38
C LEU A 158 -21.85 -21.95 -4.37
N ASN A 159 -21.08 -22.56 -5.28
CA ASN A 159 -20.86 -24.01 -5.31
C ASN A 159 -22.15 -24.85 -5.34
N GLY A 160 -23.18 -24.36 -6.05
CA GLY A 160 -24.48 -25.04 -6.16
C GLY A 160 -25.37 -24.93 -4.91
N ARG A 161 -25.01 -24.09 -3.94
CA ARG A 161 -25.90 -23.71 -2.83
C ARG A 161 -27.10 -22.91 -3.35
N LYS A 162 -28.12 -22.79 -2.49
CA LYS A 162 -29.30 -21.96 -2.78
C LYS A 162 -28.90 -20.49 -2.87
N GLU A 163 -29.59 -19.73 -3.70
CA GLU A 163 -29.39 -18.27 -3.84
C GLU A 163 -29.64 -17.49 -2.54
N THR A 164 -30.34 -18.08 -1.58
CA THR A 164 -30.59 -17.51 -0.25
C THR A 164 -29.56 -17.95 0.80
N GLU A 165 -28.59 -18.77 0.43
CA GLU A 165 -27.58 -19.32 1.33
C GLU A 165 -26.22 -18.70 1.02
N SER A 166 -25.75 -17.91 1.98
CA SER A 166 -24.51 -17.15 1.86
C SER A 166 -23.37 -17.77 2.64
N THR A 167 -22.18 -17.68 2.07
CA THR A 167 -20.96 -18.20 2.66
C THR A 167 -19.86 -17.15 2.61
N PHE A 168 -18.86 -17.34 3.47
CA PHE A 168 -17.65 -16.54 3.51
C PHE A 168 -16.60 -17.13 2.57
N GLN A 169 -15.80 -16.27 1.94
CA GLN A 169 -14.58 -16.62 1.19
C GLN A 169 -13.52 -15.53 1.39
N ALA A 170 -12.26 -15.82 1.04
CA ALA A 170 -11.27 -14.79 0.84
C ALA A 170 -11.45 -14.19 -0.57
N ILE A 171 -11.39 -12.85 -0.68
CA ILE A 171 -11.48 -12.18 -1.99
C ILE A 171 -10.27 -12.51 -2.86
N ASP A 172 -9.08 -12.56 -2.24
CA ASP A 172 -7.86 -12.85 -2.97
C ASP A 172 -7.81 -14.33 -3.39
N PRO A 173 -7.75 -14.65 -4.70
CA PRO A 173 -7.74 -16.04 -5.16
C PRO A 173 -6.54 -16.83 -4.66
N GLN A 174 -5.37 -16.20 -4.51
CA GLN A 174 -4.17 -16.86 -3.98
C GLN A 174 -4.35 -17.22 -2.50
N VAL A 175 -5.04 -16.38 -1.72
CA VAL A 175 -5.42 -16.68 -0.33
C VAL A 175 -6.54 -17.73 -0.26
N ASN A 176 -7.48 -17.71 -1.21
CA ASN A 176 -8.64 -18.62 -1.21
C ASN A 176 -8.29 -20.05 -1.63
N LYS A 177 -7.19 -20.26 -2.37
CA LYS A 177 -6.70 -21.59 -2.75
C LYS A 177 -6.69 -22.55 -1.57
N GLY A 178 -7.17 -23.77 -1.76
CA GLY A 178 -7.16 -24.84 -0.76
C GLY A 178 -8.30 -24.80 0.28
N GLN A 179 -9.07 -23.70 0.38
CA GLN A 179 -10.30 -23.63 1.16
C GLN A 179 -11.25 -22.59 0.53
N GLN A 180 -12.22 -23.06 -0.25
CA GLN A 180 -13.08 -22.19 -1.08
C GLN A 180 -14.05 -21.34 -0.25
N GLU A 181 -15.00 -21.97 0.45
CA GLU A 181 -16.03 -21.29 1.23
C GLU A 181 -16.36 -21.97 2.56
N ALA A 182 -16.93 -21.20 3.48
CA ALA A 182 -17.57 -21.75 4.67
C ALA A 182 -18.75 -20.90 5.15
N LEU A 183 -19.75 -21.54 5.77
CA LEU A 183 -20.84 -20.87 6.49
C LEU A 183 -20.36 -20.18 7.79
N ASN A 184 -19.20 -20.59 8.31
CA ASN A 184 -18.64 -20.05 9.54
C ASN A 184 -17.49 -19.09 9.20
N PRO A 185 -17.59 -17.79 9.53
CA PRO A 185 -16.56 -16.81 9.19
C PRO A 185 -15.19 -17.16 9.81
N ALA A 186 -15.16 -17.76 11.00
CA ALA A 186 -13.92 -18.12 11.67
C ALA A 186 -13.05 -19.10 10.87
N ILE A 187 -13.66 -19.97 10.04
CA ILE A 187 -12.92 -20.91 9.19
C ILE A 187 -12.14 -20.15 8.11
N ILE A 188 -12.80 -19.21 7.45
CA ILE A 188 -12.21 -18.40 6.37
C ILE A 188 -11.21 -17.38 6.91
N MET A 189 -11.53 -16.70 8.01
CA MET A 189 -10.63 -15.74 8.62
C MET A 189 -9.37 -16.42 9.17
N ASN A 190 -9.48 -17.63 9.73
CA ASN A 190 -8.32 -18.43 10.10
C ASN A 190 -7.50 -18.84 8.88
N ARG A 191 -8.15 -19.20 7.76
CA ARG A 191 -7.47 -19.48 6.49
C ARG A 191 -6.68 -18.26 6.01
N ILE A 192 -7.31 -17.08 5.93
CA ILE A 192 -6.67 -15.83 5.51
C ILE A 192 -5.43 -15.59 6.38
N LYS A 193 -5.59 -15.63 7.70
CA LYS A 193 -4.49 -15.48 8.68
C LYS A 193 -3.35 -16.48 8.44
N ASP A 194 -3.64 -17.73 8.13
CA ASP A 194 -2.60 -18.74 7.83
C ASP A 194 -1.90 -18.45 6.49
N GLN A 195 -2.60 -17.99 5.46
CA GLN A 195 -2.02 -17.65 4.16
C GLN A 195 -1.14 -16.40 4.19
N LEU A 196 -1.43 -15.44 5.09
CA LEU A 196 -0.53 -14.32 5.33
C LEU A 196 0.87 -14.78 5.76
N THR A 197 0.97 -15.93 6.43
CA THR A 197 2.26 -16.51 6.80
C THR A 197 2.84 -17.39 5.70
N ASN A 198 2.02 -18.29 5.15
CA ASN A 198 2.51 -19.38 4.32
C ASN A 198 2.68 -19.02 2.84
N VAL A 199 2.01 -17.96 2.37
CA VAL A 199 1.95 -17.61 0.95
C VAL A 199 2.29 -16.14 0.70
N CYS A 200 1.79 -15.22 1.51
CA CYS A 200 1.91 -13.77 1.24
C CYS A 200 3.14 -13.12 1.88
N GLY A 201 3.95 -13.88 2.64
CA GLY A 201 5.15 -13.34 3.29
C GLY A 201 4.90 -12.13 4.21
N ALA A 202 3.70 -11.99 4.78
CA ALA A 202 3.29 -10.77 5.46
C ALA A 202 4.18 -10.43 6.67
N ASN A 203 4.32 -9.14 6.96
CA ASN A 203 5.08 -8.68 8.13
C ASN A 203 4.39 -9.09 9.45
N GLN A 204 5.12 -9.00 10.56
CA GLN A 204 4.61 -9.45 11.86
C GLN A 204 3.40 -8.63 12.32
N ALA A 205 3.39 -7.31 12.07
CA ALA A 205 2.27 -6.46 12.45
C ALA A 205 0.96 -6.86 11.75
N ALA A 206 1.02 -7.21 10.45
CA ALA A 206 -0.13 -7.69 9.69
C ALA A 206 -0.63 -9.04 10.21
N LYS A 207 0.29 -9.96 10.57
CA LYS A 207 -0.05 -11.25 11.17
C LYS A 207 -0.74 -11.07 12.52
N ASP A 208 -0.22 -10.19 13.37
CA ASP A 208 -0.79 -9.91 14.68
C ASP A 208 -2.17 -9.25 14.57
N ALA A 209 -2.34 -8.32 13.61
CA ALA A 209 -3.64 -7.71 13.31
C ALA A 209 -4.68 -8.74 12.86
N ALA A 210 -4.32 -9.68 11.99
CA ALA A 210 -5.20 -10.76 11.56
C ALA A 210 -5.61 -11.70 12.71
N VAL A 211 -4.69 -12.02 13.62
CA VAL A 211 -4.98 -12.79 14.84
C VAL A 211 -5.98 -12.04 15.73
N ALA A 212 -5.74 -10.76 15.97
CA ALA A 212 -6.63 -9.93 16.78
C ALA A 212 -8.03 -9.81 16.15
N ALA A 213 -8.10 -9.54 14.84
CA ALA A 213 -9.35 -9.44 14.11
C ALA A 213 -10.16 -10.74 14.16
N LEU A 214 -9.51 -11.90 14.02
CA LEU A 214 -10.16 -13.20 14.11
C LEU A 214 -10.79 -13.41 15.49
N ALA A 215 -10.05 -13.07 16.55
CA ALA A 215 -10.54 -13.20 17.92
C ALA A 215 -11.76 -12.29 18.16
N THR A 216 -11.69 -11.03 17.73
CA THR A 216 -12.78 -10.06 17.87
C THR A 216 -14.04 -10.49 17.12
N VAL A 217 -13.91 -10.90 15.84
CA VAL A 217 -15.08 -11.31 15.04
C VAL A 217 -15.68 -12.61 15.58
N SER A 218 -14.85 -13.59 15.95
CA SER A 218 -15.31 -14.87 16.49
C SER A 218 -16.12 -14.70 17.78
N ALA A 219 -15.74 -13.73 18.63
CA ALA A 219 -16.44 -13.43 19.87
C ALA A 219 -17.88 -12.92 19.65
N THR A 220 -18.21 -12.40 18.45
CA THR A 220 -19.57 -11.91 18.15
C THR A 220 -20.56 -13.05 17.87
N GLY A 221 -20.08 -14.22 17.45
CA GLY A 221 -20.92 -15.34 17.01
C GLY A 221 -21.74 -15.10 15.73
N LYS A 222 -21.57 -13.95 15.07
CA LYS A 222 -22.32 -13.58 13.87
C LYS A 222 -21.91 -14.40 12.65
N ARG A 223 -22.86 -14.62 11.74
CA ARG A 223 -22.68 -15.39 10.49
C ARG A 223 -23.35 -14.73 9.29
N ASP A 224 -23.46 -13.41 9.34
CA ASP A 224 -23.98 -12.56 8.28
C ASP A 224 -22.87 -11.62 7.76
N VAL A 225 -23.21 -10.79 6.77
CA VAL A 225 -22.28 -9.83 6.14
C VAL A 225 -21.55 -8.95 7.15
N THR A 226 -22.15 -8.64 8.30
CA THR A 226 -21.53 -7.75 9.30
C THR A 226 -20.29 -8.36 9.94
N ALA A 227 -20.12 -9.70 9.89
CA ALA A 227 -18.88 -10.35 10.29
C ALA A 227 -17.74 -10.08 9.28
N ALA A 228 -18.02 -10.11 7.98
CA ALA A 228 -17.04 -9.78 6.93
C ALA A 228 -16.68 -8.28 6.98
N ASP A 229 -17.68 -7.41 7.13
CA ASP A 229 -17.46 -5.96 7.26
C ASP A 229 -16.61 -5.62 8.48
N GLN A 230 -16.86 -6.27 9.62
CA GLN A 230 -16.08 -6.06 10.83
C GLN A 230 -14.64 -6.54 10.68
N TRP A 231 -14.42 -7.72 10.10
CA TRP A 231 -13.08 -8.22 9.78
C TRP A 231 -12.31 -7.24 8.87
N ASN A 232 -12.94 -6.83 7.77
CA ASN A 232 -12.33 -5.90 6.82
C ASN A 232 -12.01 -4.55 7.48
N THR A 233 -12.94 -4.02 8.27
CA THR A 233 -12.74 -2.76 9.02
C THR A 233 -11.58 -2.85 10.00
N LEU A 234 -11.47 -3.95 10.76
CA LEU A 234 -10.39 -4.15 11.73
C LEU A 234 -9.00 -4.22 11.08
N LEU A 235 -8.94 -4.62 9.81
CA LEU A 235 -7.71 -4.70 9.02
C LEU A 235 -7.48 -3.46 8.13
N GLY A 236 -8.27 -2.41 8.29
CA GLY A 236 -8.12 -1.14 7.56
C GLY A 236 -8.80 -1.09 6.20
N PHE A 237 -9.62 -2.09 5.86
CA PHE A 237 -10.35 -2.21 4.60
C PHE A 237 -11.83 -1.83 4.76
N ALA A 238 -12.13 -0.80 5.57
CA ALA A 238 -13.49 -0.34 5.80
C ALA A 238 -14.17 0.09 4.48
N GLY A 239 -15.42 -0.30 4.28
CA GLY A 239 -16.19 0.02 3.07
C GLY A 239 -15.85 -0.82 1.84
N THR A 240 -15.02 -1.85 1.98
CA THR A 240 -14.74 -2.80 0.88
C THR A 240 -16.03 -3.50 0.42
N ASN A 241 -16.18 -3.67 -0.89
CA ASN A 241 -17.28 -4.47 -1.45
C ASN A 241 -17.11 -5.94 -1.02
N THR A 242 -18.01 -6.43 -0.17
CA THR A 242 -18.04 -7.81 0.31
C THR A 242 -18.79 -8.77 -0.63
N ASN A 243 -19.24 -8.29 -1.79
CA ASN A 243 -19.84 -9.08 -2.86
C ASN A 243 -19.27 -8.65 -4.23
N PRO A 244 -17.96 -8.81 -4.48
CA PRO A 244 -17.32 -8.41 -5.73
C PRO A 244 -17.87 -9.17 -6.95
N ASP A 245 -18.33 -10.42 -6.77
CA ASP A 245 -18.86 -11.23 -7.86
C ASP A 245 -20.33 -10.89 -8.20
N ASN A 246 -20.96 -9.98 -7.45
CA ASN A 246 -22.39 -9.66 -7.57
C ASN A 246 -23.28 -10.91 -7.43
N ALA A 247 -22.91 -11.80 -6.52
CA ALA A 247 -23.67 -12.98 -6.15
C ALA A 247 -25.05 -12.63 -5.54
N PRO A 248 -26.07 -13.48 -5.70
CA PRO A 248 -26.03 -14.77 -6.40
C PRO A 248 -25.99 -14.61 -7.93
N GLN A 249 -25.23 -15.47 -8.60
CA GLN A 249 -25.23 -15.60 -10.05
C GLN A 249 -25.33 -17.08 -10.45
N THR A 250 -26.06 -17.38 -11.53
CA THR A 250 -26.20 -18.76 -12.01
C THR A 250 -24.83 -19.32 -12.40
N GLY A 251 -24.45 -20.44 -11.77
CA GLY A 251 -23.19 -21.13 -12.06
C GLY A 251 -21.94 -20.55 -11.39
N LEU A 252 -22.10 -19.60 -10.46
CA LEU A 252 -20.97 -19.05 -9.70
C LEU A 252 -20.40 -20.10 -8.74
N VAL A 253 -19.11 -20.37 -8.88
CA VAL A 253 -18.37 -21.35 -8.06
C VAL A 253 -17.63 -20.65 -6.89
N GLY A 254 -17.57 -19.32 -6.91
CA GLY A 254 -16.71 -18.52 -6.03
C GLY A 254 -15.24 -18.55 -6.47
N HIS A 255 -14.36 -17.92 -5.70
CA HIS A 255 -12.95 -17.79 -6.04
C HIS A 255 -12.21 -19.13 -5.83
N THR A 256 -11.36 -19.54 -6.78
CA THR A 256 -10.58 -20.81 -6.74
C THR A 256 -9.09 -20.61 -6.55
#